data_AF-A0A7M2SM83-F1
#
_entry.id   AF-A0A7M2SM83-F1
#
_cell.length_a   1.000
_cell.length_b   1.000
_cell.length_c   1.000
_cell.angle_alpha   90.00
_cell.angle_beta   90.00
_cell.angle_gamma   90.00
#
_symmetry.space_group_name_H-M   'P 1'
#
loop_
_entity.id
_entity.type
_entity.pdbx_description
1 polymer ?
#
loop_
_entity_poly.entity_id
_entity_poly.type
_entity_poly.pdbx_seq_one_letter_code
_entity_poly.pdbx_strand_id
1 'polypeptide(L)'
;MSMKRTNVYADPEDLAIIKEAAKRRGISEAEIIRQGIHLAAMANRVWDEPLFSRTFEGAGRTLSKSEVRDTVAEAVRRETGSGSGSAA
;
A
#
# COMPACT_ATOMS: atom_id res chain seq x y z
N MET A 1 -14.74 13.59 -9.87
CA MET A 1 -15.82 12.68 -10.34
C MET A 1 -17.04 12.87 -9.46
N SER A 2 -18.24 12.84 -10.01
CA SER A 2 -19.48 12.96 -9.23
C SER A 2 -19.77 11.68 -8.45
N MET A 3 -20.42 11.83 -7.29
CA MET A 3 -20.87 10.68 -6.49
C MET A 3 -21.98 9.93 -7.24
N LYS A 4 -21.88 8.60 -7.31
CA LYS A 4 -22.95 7.74 -7.84
C LYS A 4 -23.80 7.20 -6.69
N ARG A 5 -25.12 7.21 -6.87
CA ARG A 5 -26.07 6.64 -5.91
C ARG A 5 -26.16 5.13 -6.11
N THR A 6 -26.05 4.39 -5.00
CA THR A 6 -26.20 2.93 -4.93
C THR A 6 -27.06 2.60 -3.71
N ASN A 7 -27.90 1.57 -3.82
CA ASN A 7 -28.67 1.02 -2.71
C ASN A 7 -27.99 -0.29 -2.25
N VAL A 8 -27.87 -0.49 -0.94
CA VAL A 8 -27.29 -1.69 -0.33
C VAL A 8 -28.15 -2.14 0.84
N TYR A 9 -28.16 -3.44 1.11
CA TYR A 9 -28.71 -4.01 2.34
C TYR A 9 -27.60 -4.06 3.41
N ALA A 10 -27.98 -3.79 4.66
CA ALA A 10 -27.10 -3.85 5.81
C ALA A 10 -27.87 -4.48 6.99
N ASP A 11 -27.13 -5.05 7.93
CA ASP A 11 -27.73 -5.61 9.14
C ASP A 11 -28.43 -4.48 9.95
N PRO A 12 -29.66 -4.71 10.46
CA PRO A 12 -30.35 -3.74 11.31
C PRO A 12 -29.55 -3.32 12.55
N GLU A 13 -28.76 -4.23 13.14
CA GLU A 13 -27.92 -3.93 14.30
C GLU A 13 -26.77 -2.98 13.93
N ASP A 14 -26.13 -3.20 12.77
CA ASP A 14 -25.09 -2.32 12.24
C ASP A 14 -25.64 -0.91 11.97
N LEU A 15 -26.84 -0.82 11.40
CA LEU A 15 -27.50 0.47 11.15
C LEU A 15 -27.79 1.22 12.46
N ALA A 16 -28.20 0.51 13.52
CA ALA A 16 -28.41 1.11 14.84
C ALA A 16 -27.10 1.67 15.42
N ILE A 17 -25.99 0.93 15.30
CA ILE A 17 -24.67 1.37 15.76
C ILE A 17 -24.20 2.61 14.97
N ILE A 18 -24.37 2.60 13.65
CA ILE A 18 -24.00 3.73 12.77
C ILE A 18 -24.80 4.98 13.15
N LYS A 19 -26.10 4.84 13.41
CA LYS A 19 -26.97 5.94 13.81
C LYS A 19 -26.53 6.60 15.11
N GLU A 20 -26.20 5.81 16.13
CA GLU A 20 -25.69 6.34 17.40
C GLU A 20 -24.30 6.98 17.24
N ALA A 21 -23.44 6.43 16.38
CA ALA A 21 -22.15 7.03 16.06
C ALA A 21 -22.30 8.37 15.32
N ALA A 22 -23.22 8.46 14.36
CA ALA A 22 -23.52 9.67 13.60
C ALA A 22 -24.02 10.79 14.53
N LYS A 23 -24.96 10.45 15.42
CA LYS A 23 -25.49 11.37 16.44
C LYS A 23 -24.40 11.90 17.37
N ARG A 24 -23.54 11.03 17.90
CA ARG A 24 -22.41 11.43 18.76
C ARG A 24 -21.41 12.36 18.07
N ARG A 25 -21.23 12.18 16.75
CA ARG A 25 -20.26 12.94 15.95
C ARG A 25 -20.86 14.17 15.26
N GLY A 26 -22.18 14.38 15.34
CA GLY A 26 -22.86 15.50 14.67
C GLY A 26 -22.80 15.44 13.13
N ILE A 27 -22.70 14.24 12.55
CA ILE A 27 -22.64 14.02 11.09
C ILE A 27 -23.80 13.14 10.63
N SER A 28 -24.04 13.06 9.32
CA SER A 28 -25.07 12.18 8.76
C SER A 28 -24.65 10.70 8.77
N GLU A 29 -25.61 9.78 8.94
CA GLU A 29 -25.38 8.33 8.79
C GLU A 29 -24.74 7.99 7.44
N ALA A 30 -25.20 8.67 6.38
CA ALA A 30 -24.66 8.52 5.04
C ALA A 30 -23.17 8.87 4.94
N GLU A 31 -22.66 9.78 5.77
CA GLU A 31 -21.23 10.12 5.82
C GLU A 31 -20.40 8.98 6.37
N ILE A 32 -20.87 8.31 7.43
CA ILE A 32 -20.20 7.13 7.98
C ILE A 32 -20.23 5.98 6.98
N ILE A 33 -21.37 5.75 6.31
CA ILE A 33 -21.49 4.71 5.27
C ILE A 33 -20.53 4.99 4.11
N ARG A 34 -20.39 6.25 3.68
CA ARG A 34 -19.40 6.63 2.64
C ARG A 34 -17.98 6.29 3.04
N GLN A 35 -17.61 6.59 4.29
CA GLN A 35 -16.29 6.26 4.81
C GLN A 35 -16.07 4.74 4.85
N GLY A 36 -17.09 3.98 5.27
CA GLY A 36 -17.05 2.51 5.24
C GLY A 36 -16.81 1.95 3.83
N ILE A 37 -17.55 2.44 2.83
CA ILE A 37 -17.35 2.05 1.42
C ILE A 37 -15.94 2.42 0.93
N HIS A 38 -15.45 3.60 1.28
CA HIS A 38 -14.11 4.04 0.90
C HIS A 38 -13.01 3.15 1.51
N LEU A 39 -13.13 2.82 2.80
CA LEU A 39 -12.20 1.92 3.48
C LEU A 39 -12.21 0.53 2.87
N ALA A 40 -13.39 -0.02 2.57
CA ALA A 40 -13.52 -1.31 1.88
C ALA A 40 -12.86 -1.28 0.49
N ALA A 41 -13.02 -0.18 -0.26
CA ALA A 41 -12.36 0.00 -1.55
C ALA A 41 -10.84 0.06 -1.43
N MET A 42 -10.30 0.77 -0.43
CA MET A 42 -8.86 0.85 -0.18
C MET A 42 -8.26 -0.47 0.28
N ALA A 43 -8.97 -1.23 1.11
CA ALA A 43 -8.52 -2.54 1.56
C ALA A 43 -8.38 -3.55 0.41
N ASN A 44 -9.18 -3.40 -0.65
CA ASN A 44 -9.17 -4.29 -1.82
C ASN A 44 -8.46 -3.67 -3.03
N ARG A 45 -7.79 -2.52 -2.86
CA ARG A 45 -7.05 -1.91 -3.95
C ARG A 45 -5.75 -2.69 -4.18
N VAL A 46 -5.78 -3.55 -5.19
CA VAL A 46 -4.60 -4.23 -5.71
C VAL A 46 -3.90 -3.28 -6.70
N TRP A 47 -2.57 -3.41 -6.85
CA TRP A 47 -1.86 -2.73 -7.94
C TRP A 47 -2.41 -3.20 -9.30
N ASP A 48 -2.72 -2.25 -10.17
CA ASP A 48 -3.21 -2.52 -11.52
C ASP A 48 -2.12 -3.17 -12.41
N GLU A 49 -0.85 -2.94 -12.09
CA GLU A 49 0.31 -3.57 -12.75
C GLU A 49 1.07 -4.49 -11.78
N PRO A 50 1.69 -5.57 -12.28
CA PRO A 50 2.55 -6.42 -11.46
C PRO A 50 3.65 -5.61 -10.77
N LEU A 51 3.89 -5.87 -9.47
CA LEU A 51 4.95 -5.21 -8.69
C LEU A 51 6.34 -5.35 -9.35
N PHE A 52 6.53 -6.41 -10.16
CA PHE A 52 7.68 -6.59 -11.03
C PHE A 52 7.21 -7.00 -12.43
N SER A 53 7.61 -6.23 -13.45
CA SER A 53 7.40 -6.59 -14.86
C SER A 53 8.43 -7.62 -15.36
N ARG A 54 9.51 -7.85 -14.59
CA ARG A 54 10.60 -8.77 -14.93
C ARG A 54 10.87 -9.69 -13.76
N THR A 55 10.75 -10.99 -14.00
CA THR A 55 11.31 -12.04 -13.14
C THR A 55 12.79 -12.19 -13.47
N PHE A 56 13.67 -11.98 -12.49
CA PHE A 56 15.09 -12.29 -12.65
C PHE A 56 15.30 -13.77 -12.35
N GLU A 57 16.08 -14.46 -13.18
CA GLU A 57 16.59 -15.78 -12.81
C GLU A 57 17.47 -15.63 -11.57
N GLY A 58 17.02 -16.21 -10.45
CA GLY A 58 17.78 -16.22 -9.20
C GLY A 58 19.00 -17.13 -9.32
N ALA A 59 19.94 -17.02 -8.38
CA ALA A 59 21.19 -17.78 -8.38
C ALA A 59 21.05 -19.30 -8.16
N GLY A 60 19.83 -19.86 -8.24
CA GLY A 60 19.55 -21.28 -7.97
C GLY A 60 19.75 -21.71 -6.51
N ARG A 61 20.10 -20.79 -5.61
CA ARG A 61 20.32 -21.02 -4.18
C ARG A 61 19.83 -19.84 -3.36
N THR A 62 19.45 -20.11 -2.12
CA THR A 62 19.16 -19.06 -1.13
C THR A 62 20.48 -18.41 -0.70
N LEU A 63 20.58 -17.09 -0.84
CA LEU A 63 21.72 -16.32 -0.34
C LEU A 63 21.61 -16.14 1.17
N SER A 64 22.73 -16.22 1.88
CA SER A 64 22.78 -15.86 3.30
C SER A 64 22.71 -14.35 3.51
N LYS A 65 22.26 -13.93 4.70
CA LYS A 65 22.15 -12.51 5.06
C LYS A 65 23.50 -11.78 4.98
N SER A 66 24.59 -12.45 5.34
CA SER A 66 25.95 -11.91 5.25
C SER A 66 26.38 -11.68 3.80
N GLU A 67 26.14 -12.66 2.92
CA GLU A 67 26.49 -12.53 1.49
C GLU A 67 25.77 -11.34 0.84
N VAL A 68 24.47 -11.17 1.12
CA VAL A 68 23.70 -10.03 0.61
C VAL A 68 24.28 -8.71 1.11
N ARG A 69 24.53 -8.60 2.41
CA ARG A 69 25.08 -7.38 3.02
C ARG A 69 26.44 -7.02 2.43
N ASP A 70 27.34 -7.99 2.33
CA ASP A 70 28.72 -7.76 1.93
C ASP A 70 28.77 -7.37 0.44
N THR A 71 27.94 -8.00 -0.40
CA THR A 71 27.77 -7.67 -1.83
C THR A 71 27.23 -6.24 -2.03
N VAL A 72 26.18 -5.85 -1.29
CA VAL A 72 25.61 -4.50 -1.38
C VAL A 72 26.62 -3.46 -0.90
N ALA A 73 27.33 -3.73 0.19
CA ALA A 73 28.34 -2.82 0.73
C ALA A 73 29.51 -2.63 -0.24
N GLU A 74 29.92 -3.69 -0.95
CA GLU A 74 30.93 -3.61 -2.00
C GLU A 74 30.45 -2.76 -3.20
N ALA A 75 29.23 -2.99 -3.68
CA ALA A 75 28.66 -2.24 -4.79
C ALA A 75 28.62 -0.72 -4.52
N VAL A 76 28.15 -0.33 -3.33
CA VAL A 76 28.10 1.09 -2.91
C VAL A 76 29.50 1.70 -2.80
N ARG A 77 30.50 0.96 -2.27
CA ARG A 77 31.90 1.42 -2.23
C ARG A 77 32.48 1.63 -3.61
N ARG A 78 32.17 0.76 -4.57
CA ARG A 78 32.65 0.87 -5.96
C ARG A 78 32.03 2.08 -6.67
N GLU A 79 30.74 2.34 -6.46
CA GLU A 79 30.04 3.48 -7.02
C GLU A 79 30.57 4.82 -6.46
N THR A 80 30.82 4.87 -5.15
CA THR A 80 31.37 6.06 -4.48
C THR A 80 32.87 6.28 -4.75
N GLY A 81 33.65 5.22 -4.96
CA GLY A 81 35.07 5.30 -5.30
C GLY A 81 35.36 5.79 -6.73
N SER A 82 34.41 5.60 -7.66
CA SER A 82 34.57 6.02 -9.06
C SER A 82 34.47 7.54 -9.28
N GLY A 83 34.15 8.34 -8.24
CA GLY A 83 34.04 9.79 -8.31
C GLY A 83 35.28 10.59 -7.90
N SER A 84 36.36 9.95 -7.43
CA SER A 84 37.53 10.68 -6.87
C SER A 84 38.79 10.72 -7.75
N GLY A 85 38.71 10.25 -8.99
CA GLY A 85 39.87 10.14 -9.89
C GLY A 85 39.73 10.94 -11.19
N SER A 86 39.61 12.27 -11.11
CA SER A 86 40.04 13.17 -12.19
C SER A 86 40.12 14.62 -11.70
N ALA A 87 41.30 15.02 -11.22
CA ALA A 87 41.76 16.40 -11.27
C ALA A 87 43.29 16.37 -11.40
N ALA A 88 43.76 17.10 -12.40
CA ALA A 88 45.10 17.16 -12.95
C ALA A 88 46.19 17.62 -11.96
#